data_AF-A0A954KUZ4-F1
#
_entry.id   AF-A0A954KUZ4-F1
#
_cell.length_a   1.000
_cell.length_b   1.000
_cell.length_c   1.000
_cell.angle_alpha   90.00
_cell.angle_beta   90.00
_cell.angle_gamma   90.00
#
_symmetry.space_group_name_H-M   'P 1'
#
loop_
_entity.id
_entity.type
_entity.pdbx_description
1 polymer ?
#
loop_
_entity_poly.entity_id
_entity_poly.type
_entity_poly.pdbx_seq_one_letter_code
_entity_poly.pdbx_strand_id
1 'polypeptide(L)'
;MYLHNNSPCTRRGASIIEAVVATILMGSLFAVLLPTVVRLQRVGHEVGVRERGIEVLRNVVERSLYGSPLTAEQTAQIESEFPEGKLEVSEHSSDGANRVELILSWSAGEDRPRPSVHLSYWEPHAEDAQ
;
A
#
# COMPACT_ATOMS: atom_id res chain seq x y z
N MET A 1 49.28 2.02 -48.75
CA MET A 1 49.56 3.43 -48.38
C MET A 1 48.26 4.00 -47.82
N TYR A 2 48.14 4.03 -46.49
CA TYR A 2 46.94 4.46 -45.78
C TYR A 2 46.86 6.00 -45.79
N LEU A 3 45.83 6.56 -46.41
CA LEU A 3 45.42 7.94 -46.17
C LEU A 3 44.12 7.92 -45.37
N HIS A 4 44.26 7.72 -44.06
CA HIS A 4 43.19 7.95 -43.10
C HIS A 4 42.99 9.47 -43.02
N ASN A 5 42.14 10.00 -43.89
CA ASN A 5 41.87 11.42 -43.99
C ASN A 5 40.91 11.84 -42.87
N ASN A 6 41.44 11.93 -41.65
CA ASN A 6 40.73 12.44 -40.48
C ASN A 6 40.73 13.97 -40.52
N SER A 7 39.93 14.55 -41.41
CA SER A 7 39.70 15.99 -41.44
C SER A 7 39.04 16.45 -40.12
N PRO A 8 39.44 17.59 -39.53
CA PRO A 8 38.87 18.05 -38.25
C PRO A 8 37.35 18.28 -38.29
N CYS A 9 36.79 18.53 -39.48
CA CYS A 9 35.35 18.64 -39.70
C CYS A 9 34.61 17.31 -39.56
N THR A 10 35.18 16.19 -40.01
CA THR A 10 34.54 14.86 -39.84
C THR A 10 34.61 14.39 -38.38
N ARG A 11 35.67 14.76 -37.65
CA ARG A 11 35.82 14.50 -36.21
C ARG A 11 34.79 15.24 -35.36
N ARG A 12 34.53 16.53 -35.65
CA ARG A 12 33.50 17.34 -34.96
C ARG A 12 32.07 16.88 -35.29
N GLY A 13 31.82 16.49 -36.54
CA GLY A 13 30.53 15.92 -36.93
C GLY A 13 30.22 14.61 -36.20
N ALA A 14 31.22 13.72 -36.10
CA ALA A 14 31.08 12.46 -35.36
C ALA A 14 30.76 12.69 -33.87
N SER A 15 31.43 13.64 -33.19
CA SER A 15 31.16 13.93 -31.78
C SER A 15 29.77 14.53 -31.54
N ILE A 16 29.22 15.30 -32.49
CA ILE A 16 27.86 15.85 -32.38
C ILE A 16 26.84 14.73 -32.54
N ILE A 17 27.03 13.84 -33.51
CA ILE A 17 26.14 12.69 -33.71
C ILE A 17 26.18 11.79 -32.48
N GLU A 18 27.36 11.51 -31.93
CA GLU A 18 27.51 10.71 -30.72
C GLU A 18 26.79 11.34 -29.51
N ALA A 19 26.94 12.65 -29.30
CA ALA A 19 26.25 13.38 -28.24
C ALA A 19 24.72 13.35 -28.41
N VAL A 20 24.23 13.49 -29.65
CA VAL A 20 22.79 13.40 -29.95
C VAL A 20 22.27 12.00 -29.70
N VAL A 21 22.97 10.96 -30.17
CA VAL A 21 22.61 9.56 -29.95
C VAL A 21 22.61 9.23 -28.46
N ALA A 22 23.65 9.64 -27.71
CA ALA A 22 23.72 9.45 -26.27
C ALA A 22 22.53 10.12 -25.55
N THR A 23 22.16 11.34 -25.94
CA THR A 23 21.02 12.05 -25.35
C THR A 23 19.70 11.35 -25.64
N ILE A 24 19.49 10.88 -26.88
CA ILE A 24 18.28 10.12 -27.25
C ILE A 24 18.20 8.81 -26.46
N LEU A 25 19.31 8.07 -26.38
CA LEU A 25 19.36 6.83 -25.60
C LEU A 25 19.08 7.09 -24.12
N MET A 26 19.68 8.12 -23.54
CA MET A 26 19.47 8.49 -22.15
C MET A 26 18.03 8.94 -21.89
N GLY A 27 17.45 9.74 -22.78
CA GLY A 27 16.04 10.13 -22.73
C GLY A 27 15.09 8.94 -22.81
N SER A 28 15.35 8.00 -23.72
CA SER A 28 14.56 6.77 -23.85
C SER A 28 14.66 5.88 -22.61
N LEU A 29 15.85 5.79 -22.01
CA LEU A 29 16.09 5.05 -20.79
C LEU A 29 15.30 5.66 -19.62
N PHE A 30 15.33 6.98 -19.46
CA PHE A 30 14.54 7.66 -18.42
C PHE A 30 13.04 7.53 -18.64
N ALA A 31 12.57 7.57 -19.89
CA ALA A 31 11.16 7.38 -20.23
C ALA A 31 10.62 6.00 -19.79
N VAL A 32 11.47 4.98 -19.72
CA VAL A 32 11.10 3.63 -19.26
C VAL A 32 11.34 3.44 -17.77
N LEU A 33 12.48 3.91 -17.25
CA LEU A 33 12.86 3.71 -15.85
C LEU A 33 11.96 4.49 -14.88
N LEU A 34 11.64 5.76 -15.17
CA LEU A 34 10.88 6.60 -14.25
C LEU A 34 9.48 6.04 -13.95
N PRO A 35 8.66 5.65 -14.96
CA PRO A 35 7.36 5.00 -14.68
C PRO A 35 7.50 3.71 -13.87
N THR A 36 8.57 2.95 -14.11
CA THR A 36 8.81 1.67 -13.43
C THR A 36 9.14 1.88 -11.96
N VAL A 37 10.02 2.83 -11.64
CA VAL A 37 10.37 3.20 -10.25
C VAL A 37 9.15 3.73 -9.51
N VAL A 38 8.37 4.63 -10.15
CA VAL A 38 7.13 5.15 -9.56
C VAL A 38 6.14 4.02 -9.28
N ARG A 39 5.99 3.06 -10.21
CA ARG A 39 5.12 1.90 -10.02
C ARG A 39 5.58 1.02 -8.87
N LEU A 40 6.88 0.75 -8.76
CA LEU A 40 7.46 -0.04 -7.67
C LEU A 40 7.25 0.64 -6.31
N GLN A 41 7.46 1.95 -6.23
CA GLN A 41 7.20 2.71 -5.00
C GLN A 41 5.73 2.67 -4.60
N ARG A 42 4.80 2.78 -5.56
CA ARG A 42 3.36 2.66 -5.29
C ARG A 42 3.00 1.29 -4.75
N VAL A 43 3.48 0.22 -5.39
CA VAL A 43 3.24 -1.16 -4.93
C VAL A 43 3.84 -1.37 -3.54
N GLY A 44 5.07 -0.91 -3.30
CA GLY A 44 5.71 -1.01 -1.99
C GLY A 44 4.92 -0.28 -0.90
N HIS A 45 4.40 0.91 -1.20
CA HIS A 45 3.54 1.66 -0.28
C HIS A 45 2.22 0.92 -0.01
N GLU A 46 1.55 0.40 -1.05
CA GLU A 46 0.31 -0.37 -0.91
C GLU A 46 0.51 -1.62 -0.03
N VAL A 47 1.62 -2.34 -0.22
CA VAL A 47 1.98 -3.50 0.60
C VAL A 47 2.24 -3.09 2.05
N GLY A 48 3.02 -2.03 2.29
CA GLY A 48 3.32 -1.54 3.64
C GLY A 48 2.09 -1.03 4.39
N VAL A 49 1.14 -0.39 3.71
CA VAL A 49 -0.15 -0.01 4.31
C VAL A 49 -0.97 -1.24 4.67
N ARG A 50 -1.00 -2.26 3.80
CA ARG A 50 -1.70 -3.52 4.07
C ARG A 50 -1.13 -4.25 5.28
N GLU A 51 0.19 -4.37 5.38
CA GLU A 51 0.86 -5.03 6.51
C GLU A 51 0.54 -4.34 7.83
N ARG A 52 0.65 -3.00 7.87
CA ARG A 52 0.23 -2.21 9.03
C ARG A 52 -1.25 -2.39 9.36
N GLY A 53 -2.12 -2.41 8.35
CA GLY A 53 -3.56 -2.63 8.56
C GLY A 53 -3.87 -4.00 9.17
N ILE A 54 -3.18 -5.06 8.73
CA ILE A 54 -3.32 -6.40 9.33
C ILE A 54 -2.83 -6.41 10.78
N GLU A 55 -1.71 -5.74 11.06
CA GLU A 55 -1.18 -5.61 12.42
C GLU A 55 -2.15 -4.88 13.34
N VAL A 56 -2.73 -3.77 12.87
CA VAL A 56 -3.78 -3.04 13.59
C VAL A 56 -4.96 -3.94 13.87
N LEU A 57 -5.52 -4.62 12.86
CA LEU A 57 -6.66 -5.52 13.03
C LEU A 57 -6.35 -6.64 14.03
N ARG A 58 -5.13 -7.19 13.99
CA ARG A 58 -4.68 -8.20 14.95
C ARG A 58 -4.67 -7.62 16.37
N ASN A 59 -4.12 -6.43 16.57
CA ASN A 59 -4.10 -5.77 17.87
C ASN A 59 -5.52 -5.48 18.38
N VAL A 60 -6.44 -5.12 17.49
CA VAL A 60 -7.87 -4.94 17.80
C VAL A 60 -8.49 -6.23 18.32
N VAL A 61 -8.30 -7.33 17.59
CA VAL A 61 -8.83 -8.66 17.96
C VAL A 61 -8.21 -9.16 19.25
N GLU A 62 -6.89 -9.03 19.43
CA GLU A 62 -6.25 -9.42 20.68
C GLU A 62 -6.81 -8.61 21.86
N ARG A 63 -7.02 -7.30 21.70
CA ARG A 63 -7.62 -6.48 22.75
C ARG A 63 -9.07 -6.84 23.05
N SER A 64 -9.89 -7.15 22.04
CA SER A 64 -11.29 -7.53 22.27
C SER A 64 -11.42 -8.90 22.92
N LEU A 65 -10.58 -9.87 22.53
CA LEU A 65 -10.59 -11.21 23.12
C LEU A 65 -10.15 -11.24 24.59
N TYR A 66 -9.25 -10.33 25.00
CA TYR A 66 -8.73 -10.26 26.38
C TYR A 66 -9.33 -9.12 27.21
N GLY A 67 -10.27 -8.36 26.66
CA GLY A 67 -10.80 -7.14 27.27
C GLY A 67 -12.31 -6.99 27.16
N SER A 68 -12.80 -5.78 27.45
CA SER A 68 -14.19 -5.39 27.21
C SER A 68 -14.45 -5.18 25.71
N PRO A 69 -15.74 -5.21 25.27
CA PRO A 69 -16.12 -4.94 23.88
C PRO A 69 -15.53 -3.63 23.36
N LEU A 70 -15.28 -3.59 22.04
CA LEU A 70 -14.70 -2.45 21.35
C LEU A 70 -15.55 -1.19 21.52
N THR A 71 -15.03 -0.21 22.25
CA THR A 71 -15.73 1.07 22.45
C THR A 71 -15.42 2.05 21.33
N ALA A 72 -16.30 3.04 21.13
CA ALA A 72 -16.09 4.11 20.15
C ALA A 72 -14.77 4.88 20.38
N GLU A 73 -14.33 5.03 21.63
CA GLU A 73 -13.05 5.65 21.96
C GLU A 73 -11.86 4.82 21.46
N GLN A 74 -11.92 3.50 21.61
CA GLN A 74 -10.88 2.60 21.11
C GLN A 74 -10.81 2.64 19.59
N THR A 75 -11.97 2.62 18.91
CA THR A 75 -12.03 2.78 17.45
C THR A 75 -11.40 4.09 17.00
N ALA A 76 -11.70 5.20 17.67
CA ALA A 76 -11.10 6.50 17.36
C ALA A 76 -9.58 6.52 17.60
N GLN A 77 -9.10 5.85 18.65
CA GLN A 77 -7.66 5.70 18.88
C GLN A 77 -6.99 4.87 17.78
N ILE A 78 -7.61 3.79 17.33
CA ILE A 78 -7.12 2.95 16.23
C ILE A 78 -7.04 3.75 14.92
N GLU A 79 -8.07 4.56 14.62
CA GLU A 79 -8.08 5.44 13.45
C GLU A 79 -7.00 6.55 13.55
N SER A 80 -6.61 6.95 14.78
CA SER A 80 -5.47 7.85 14.97
C SER A 80 -4.11 7.18 14.73
N GLU A 81 -3.98 5.88 15.04
CA GLU A 81 -2.78 5.07 14.83
C GLU A 81 -2.64 4.64 13.36
N PHE A 82 -3.76 4.53 12.64
CA PHE A 82 -3.84 4.16 11.23
C PHE A 82 -4.71 5.15 10.43
N PRO A 83 -4.21 6.38 10.19
CA PRO A 83 -4.98 7.46 9.56
C PRO A 83 -5.34 7.18 8.10
N GLU A 84 -4.65 6.24 7.44
CA GLU A 84 -4.95 5.83 6.07
C GLU A 84 -6.20 4.94 5.98
N GLY A 85 -6.68 4.42 7.11
CA GLY A 85 -7.79 3.49 7.18
C GLY A 85 -8.97 3.94 8.04
N LYS A 86 -10.07 3.22 7.86
CA LYS A 86 -11.31 3.35 8.60
C LYS A 86 -11.72 1.97 9.08
N LEU A 87 -11.99 1.87 10.39
CA LEU A 87 -12.43 0.62 11.01
C LEU A 87 -13.94 0.66 11.21
N GLU A 88 -14.64 -0.33 10.67
CA GLU A 88 -16.05 -0.54 10.89
C GLU A 88 -16.22 -1.81 11.73
N VAL A 89 -16.98 -1.68 12.81
CA VAL A 89 -17.29 -2.76 13.74
C VAL A 89 -18.79 -2.97 13.70
N SER A 90 -19.23 -4.20 13.48
CA SER A 90 -20.64 -4.56 13.55
C SER A 90 -20.83 -5.82 14.37
N GLU A 91 -21.77 -5.77 15.31
CA GLU A 91 -22.09 -6.88 16.20
C GLU A 91 -23.47 -7.41 15.87
N HIS A 92 -23.55 -8.72 15.69
CA HIS A 92 -24.79 -9.43 15.40
C HIS A 92 -24.99 -10.50 16.48
N SER A 93 -26.02 -10.34 17.32
CA SER A 93 -26.36 -11.34 18.31
C SER A 93 -27.18 -12.47 17.67
N SER A 94 -26.83 -13.72 17.97
CA SER A 94 -27.56 -14.94 17.58
C SER A 94 -27.72 -15.85 18.80
N ASP A 95 -28.63 -16.83 18.75
CA ASP A 95 -28.90 -17.75 19.87
C ASP A 95 -27.59 -18.32 20.47
N GLY A 96 -27.22 -17.82 21.65
CA GLY A 96 -26.06 -18.26 22.46
C GLY A 96 -24.70 -17.63 22.12
N ALA A 97 -24.57 -16.78 21.09
CA ALA A 97 -23.29 -16.14 20.76
C ALA A 97 -23.44 -14.79 20.04
N ASN A 98 -22.52 -13.88 20.33
CA ASN A 98 -22.36 -12.63 19.60
C ASN A 98 -21.34 -12.81 18.48
N ARG A 99 -21.73 -12.50 17.24
CA ARG A 99 -20.82 -12.44 16.10
C ARG A 99 -20.32 -11.01 15.94
N VAL A 100 -19.01 -10.83 16.07
CA VAL A 100 -18.36 -9.54 15.83
C VAL A 100 -17.72 -9.58 14.45
N GLU A 101 -18.09 -8.63 13.59
CA GLU A 101 -17.47 -8.39 12.29
C GLU A 101 -16.65 -7.10 12.33
N LEU A 102 -15.38 -7.21 11.95
CA LEU A 102 -14.41 -6.13 11.84
C LEU A 102 -14.04 -5.95 10.38
N ILE A 103 -14.25 -4.74 9.86
CA ILE A 103 -13.91 -4.36 8.49
C ILE A 103 -12.95 -3.19 8.54
N LEU A 104 -11.68 -3.45 8.22
CA LEU A 104 -10.69 -2.39 8.07
C LEU A 104 -10.54 -2.06 6.58
N SER A 105 -10.86 -0.82 6.19
CA SER A 105 -10.71 -0.34 4.81
C SER A 105 -9.70 0.79 4.74
N TRP A 106 -8.95 0.92 3.65
CA TRP A 106 -8.01 2.04 3.48
C TRP A 106 -8.01 2.59 2.06
N SER A 107 -7.50 3.82 1.92
CA SER A 107 -7.38 4.45 0.60
C SER A 107 -6.26 3.81 -0.22
N ALA A 108 -6.57 3.40 -1.45
CA ALA A 108 -5.59 2.96 -2.45
C ALA A 108 -5.45 3.95 -3.63
N GLY A 109 -5.87 5.21 -3.41
CA GLY A 109 -5.97 6.24 -4.44
C GLY A 109 -7.41 6.49 -4.91
N GLU A 110 -7.61 7.60 -5.61
CA GLU A 110 -8.92 8.22 -5.92
C GLU A 110 -9.80 7.35 -6.84
N ASP A 111 -9.20 6.58 -7.75
CA ASP A 111 -9.91 5.79 -8.78
C ASP A 111 -9.97 4.27 -8.47
N ARG A 112 -9.53 3.83 -7.30
CA ARG A 112 -9.50 2.40 -6.96
C ARG A 112 -10.50 2.07 -5.86
N PRO A 113 -11.18 0.90 -5.95
CA PRO A 113 -11.98 0.43 -4.84
C PRO A 113 -11.10 0.33 -3.60
N ARG A 114 -11.60 0.83 -2.46
CA ARG A 114 -10.86 0.82 -1.21
C ARG A 114 -10.55 -0.64 -0.83
N PRO A 115 -9.29 -1.06 -0.78
CA PRO A 115 -8.94 -2.36 -0.22
C PRO A 115 -9.48 -2.46 1.20
N SER A 116 -9.96 -3.65 1.55
CA SER A 116 -10.47 -3.94 2.88
C SER A 116 -10.08 -5.34 3.34
N VAL A 117 -9.91 -5.49 4.65
CA VAL A 117 -9.75 -6.77 5.33
C VAL A 117 -10.96 -6.97 6.22
N HIS A 118 -11.56 -8.15 6.09
CA HIS A 118 -12.76 -8.55 6.80
C HIS A 118 -12.38 -9.68 7.74
N LEU A 119 -12.72 -9.53 9.01
CA LEU A 119 -12.52 -10.57 10.01
C LEU A 119 -13.77 -10.69 10.85
N SER A 120 -14.24 -11.93 11.04
CA SER A 120 -15.39 -12.22 11.87
C SER A 120 -15.04 -13.26 12.89
N TYR A 121 -15.42 -13.04 14.14
CA TYR A 121 -15.24 -14.00 15.22
C TYR A 121 -16.49 -14.06 16.10
N TRP A 122 -16.56 -15.09 16.93
CA TRP A 122 -17.72 -15.38 17.79
C TRP A 122 -17.30 -15.26 19.25
N GLU A 123 -18.06 -14.48 20.01
CA GLU A 123 -17.93 -14.33 21.45
C GLU A 123 -19.12 -15.03 22.14
N PRO A 124 -18.89 -15.83 23.19
CA PRO A 124 -19.99 -16.38 23.99
C PRO A 124 -20.75 -15.25 24.69
N HIS A 125 -22.05 -15.45 24.95
CA HIS A 125 -22.79 -14.51 25.79
C HIS A 125 -22.18 -14.47 27.19
N ALA A 126 -21.96 -13.25 27.70
CA ALA A 126 -21.41 -13.06 29.05
C ALA A 126 -22.28 -13.71 30.15
N GLU A 127 -23.55 -14.00 29.85
CA GLU A 127 -24.50 -14.64 30.76
C GLU A 127 -24.39 -16.18 30.81
N ASP A 128 -23.84 -16.84 29.77
CA ASP A 128 -23.74 -18.31 29.68
C ASP A 128 -22.45 -18.88 30.31
N ALA A 129 -21.58 -18.01 30.86
CA ALA A 129 -20.31 -18.38 31.48
C ALA A 129 -20.37 -18.45 33.03
N GLN A 130 -21.55 -18.35 33.64
CA GLN A 130 -21.81 -18.54 35.08
C GLN A 130 -22.40 -19.92 35.38
#